data_AF-K1L5I4-F1
#
_entry.id   AF-K1L5I4-F1
#
_cell.length_a   1.000
_cell.length_b   1.000
_cell.length_c   1.000
_cell.angle_alpha   90.00
_cell.angle_beta   90.00
_cell.angle_gamma   90.00
#
_symmetry.space_group_name_H-M   'P 1'
#
loop_
_entity.id
_entity.type
_entity.pdbx_description
1 polymer ?
#
loop_
_entity_poly.entity_id
_entity_poly.type
_entity_poly.pdbx_seq_one_letter_code
_entity_poly.pdbx_strand_id
1 'polypeptide(L)'
;MLKFFEKAFDRTVFFIQDLFRLDWKASDRFFYYTMKETGMKSTGLWMDIMTAVYMYQVSILEYYHYRFFDLDYQERDNWLGKGQIRMFEKKNAQAKILSKKKKLALAERFPTLPRHRVFQLSELQELQPMDFPECLGQGKKLLFKPQKTTRERGCMVRFSKDFSGLDMLDYMHLSGFKSVEVWLEQPEALVKVSAFGLHRVQVLTRFDANEGLGIVACRWLIPLNQWGESRDLDFLVAPVTADSGKVSGPAVSMDITLGDCAWHPWTGADIEGFEFPDWEAVIGLVKRAAAESENASFWTWELVFTKEGPLLYRAEASIDALVWQLPVKQGLKAKFQEWVK
;
A
#
# COMPACT_ATOMS: atom_id res chain seq x y z
N MET A 1 -24.41 -8.64 -29.94
CA MET A 1 -25.17 -7.43 -29.55
C MET A 1 -25.40 -7.36 -28.04
N LEU A 2 -26.00 -8.37 -27.39
CA LEU A 2 -26.23 -8.39 -25.93
C LEU A 2 -24.95 -8.20 -25.08
N LYS A 3 -23.88 -8.97 -25.36
CA LYS A 3 -22.57 -8.84 -24.66
C LYS A 3 -21.90 -7.47 -24.83
N PHE A 4 -22.20 -6.75 -25.92
CA PHE A 4 -21.67 -5.40 -26.15
C PHE A 4 -22.37 -4.38 -25.25
N PHE A 5 -23.70 -4.45 -25.16
CA PHE A 5 -24.49 -3.61 -24.28
C PHE A 5 -24.18 -3.85 -22.80
N GLU A 6 -23.99 -5.12 -22.40
CA GLU A 6 -23.60 -5.50 -21.04
C GLU A 6 -22.23 -4.90 -20.67
N LYS A 7 -21.23 -5.01 -21.55
CA LYS A 7 -19.89 -4.42 -21.34
C LYS A 7 -19.93 -2.89 -21.27
N ALA A 8 -20.79 -2.24 -22.08
CA ALA A 8 -20.96 -0.80 -22.06
C ALA A 8 -21.66 -0.31 -20.77
N PHE A 9 -22.65 -1.06 -20.29
CA PHE A 9 -23.32 -0.80 -19.02
C PHE A 9 -22.35 -0.90 -17.84
N ASP A 10 -21.57 -1.98 -17.75
CA ASP A 10 -20.57 -2.18 -16.70
C ASP A 10 -19.53 -1.06 -16.66
N ARG A 11 -19.07 -0.60 -17.82
CA ARG A 11 -18.13 0.52 -17.94
C ARG A 11 -18.74 1.84 -17.46
N THR A 12 -20.01 2.07 -17.77
CA THR A 12 -20.74 3.26 -17.32
C THR A 12 -20.95 3.24 -15.81
N VAL A 13 -21.32 2.09 -15.24
CA VAL A 13 -21.43 1.92 -13.78
C VAL A 13 -20.07 2.14 -13.10
N PHE A 14 -18.98 1.61 -13.66
CA PHE A 14 -17.63 1.85 -13.15
C PHE A 14 -17.28 3.34 -13.15
N PHE A 15 -17.53 4.05 -14.26
CA PHE A 15 -17.27 5.48 -14.36
C PHE A 15 -18.06 6.29 -13.32
N ILE A 16 -19.36 6.01 -13.16
CA ILE A 16 -20.20 6.69 -12.16
C ILE A 16 -19.67 6.42 -10.74
N GLN A 17 -19.30 5.18 -10.43
CA GLN A 17 -18.72 4.83 -9.13
C GLN A 17 -17.39 5.56 -8.89
N ASP A 18 -16.58 5.76 -9.93
CA ASP A 18 -15.32 6.47 -9.85
C ASP A 18 -15.54 7.95 -9.55
N LEU A 19 -16.47 8.61 -10.24
CA LEU A 19 -16.86 10.00 -9.98
C LEU A 19 -17.30 10.24 -8.53
N PHE A 20 -18.10 9.34 -7.95
CA PHE A 20 -18.55 9.46 -6.56
C PHE A 20 -17.41 9.31 -5.54
N ARG A 21 -16.30 8.67 -5.92
CA ARG A 21 -15.14 8.40 -5.04
C ARG A 21 -13.93 9.26 -5.36
N LEU A 22 -14.03 10.09 -6.39
CA LEU A 22 -12.94 10.91 -6.89
C LEU A 22 -12.51 11.92 -5.82
N ASP A 23 -11.19 12.03 -5.60
CA ASP A 23 -10.65 13.21 -4.94
C ASP A 23 -10.66 14.37 -5.93
N TRP A 24 -11.75 15.14 -5.90
CA TRP A 24 -11.95 16.29 -6.78
C TRP A 24 -10.84 17.33 -6.65
N LYS A 25 -10.27 17.52 -5.45
CA LYS A 25 -9.19 18.50 -5.27
C LYS A 25 -7.91 18.05 -5.97
N ALA A 26 -7.55 16.78 -5.81
CA ALA A 26 -6.40 16.21 -6.52
C ALA A 26 -6.65 16.21 -8.04
N SER A 27 -7.84 15.79 -8.47
CA SER A 27 -8.23 15.74 -9.88
C SER A 27 -8.18 17.11 -10.55
N ASP A 28 -8.73 18.16 -9.93
CA ASP A 28 -8.71 19.52 -10.49
C ASP A 28 -7.27 20.00 -10.66
N ARG A 29 -6.44 19.80 -9.64
CA ARG A 29 -5.02 20.17 -9.69
C ARG A 29 -4.29 19.44 -10.81
N PHE A 30 -4.49 18.12 -10.94
CA PHE A 30 -3.87 17.31 -11.99
C PHE A 30 -4.37 17.69 -13.38
N PHE A 31 -5.66 18.04 -13.52
CA PHE A 31 -6.24 18.52 -14.76
C PHE A 31 -5.55 19.80 -15.24
N TYR A 32 -5.41 20.81 -14.35
CA TYR A 32 -4.73 22.07 -14.70
C TYR A 32 -3.24 21.87 -15.00
N TYR A 33 -2.56 21.03 -14.22
CA TYR A 33 -1.17 20.67 -14.49
C TYR A 33 -1.02 20.03 -15.88
N THR A 34 -1.85 19.05 -16.20
CA THR A 34 -1.85 18.34 -17.50
C THR A 34 -2.13 19.28 -18.66
N MET A 35 -3.12 20.18 -18.53
CA MET A 35 -3.40 21.19 -19.55
C MET A 35 -2.18 22.09 -19.82
N LYS A 36 -1.49 22.50 -18.75
CA LYS A 36 -0.31 23.36 -18.87
C LYS A 36 0.86 22.62 -19.52
N GLU A 37 1.05 21.35 -19.18
CA GLU A 37 2.15 20.53 -19.68
C GLU A 37 1.96 20.13 -21.15
N THR A 38 0.74 19.76 -21.54
CA THR A 38 0.42 19.25 -22.89
C THR A 38 -0.03 20.34 -23.87
N GLY A 39 -0.47 21.50 -23.37
CA GLY A 39 -1.12 22.54 -24.17
C GLY A 39 -2.54 22.19 -24.65
N MET A 40 -3.10 21.07 -24.18
CA MET A 40 -4.46 20.66 -24.55
C MET A 40 -5.51 21.64 -24.03
N LYS A 41 -6.54 21.90 -24.83
CA LYS A 41 -7.74 22.61 -24.37
C LYS A 41 -8.55 21.71 -23.43
N SER A 42 -9.25 22.33 -22.48
CA SER A 42 -10.06 21.63 -21.47
C SER A 42 -11.01 20.58 -22.06
N THR A 43 -11.71 20.91 -23.16
CA THR A 43 -12.62 19.97 -23.83
C THR A 43 -11.91 18.77 -24.43
N GLY A 44 -10.73 18.98 -25.03
CA GLY A 44 -9.91 17.90 -25.59
C GLY A 44 -9.39 16.96 -24.51
N LEU A 45 -8.92 17.51 -23.39
CA LEU A 45 -8.43 16.72 -22.26
C LEU A 45 -9.56 15.89 -21.63
N TRP A 46 -10.73 16.48 -21.40
CA TRP A 46 -11.89 15.73 -20.92
C TRP A 46 -12.30 14.60 -21.86
N MET A 47 -12.30 14.84 -23.18
CA MET A 47 -12.59 13.77 -24.15
C MET A 47 -11.57 12.64 -24.08
N ASP A 48 -10.27 12.95 -23.95
CA ASP A 48 -9.23 11.93 -23.84
C ASP A 48 -9.33 11.13 -22.54
N ILE A 49 -9.57 11.80 -21.40
CA ILE A 49 -9.85 11.15 -20.10
C ILE A 49 -11.03 10.20 -20.24
N MET A 50 -12.14 10.66 -20.81
CA MET A 50 -13.35 9.86 -20.97
C MET A 50 -13.10 8.65 -21.87
N THR A 51 -12.42 8.84 -23.01
CA THR A 51 -12.01 7.74 -23.88
C THR A 51 -11.15 6.75 -23.13
N ALA A 52 -10.19 7.20 -22.32
CA ALA A 52 -9.31 6.33 -21.56
C ALA A 52 -10.06 5.50 -20.52
N VAL A 53 -10.94 6.13 -19.73
CA VAL A 53 -11.76 5.44 -18.72
C VAL A 53 -12.64 4.37 -19.37
N TYR A 54 -13.30 4.69 -20.49
CA TYR A 54 -14.18 3.74 -21.17
C TYR A 54 -13.42 2.62 -21.89
N MET A 55 -12.31 2.92 -22.54
CA MET A 55 -11.58 1.95 -23.35
C MET A 55 -10.70 1.03 -22.51
N TYR A 56 -9.92 1.61 -21.60
CA TYR A 56 -8.91 0.90 -20.81
C TYR A 56 -9.33 0.58 -19.38
N GLN A 57 -10.50 1.08 -18.92
CA GLN A 57 -11.03 0.83 -17.58
C GLN A 57 -10.10 1.30 -16.45
N VAL A 58 -9.40 2.41 -16.70
CA VAL A 58 -8.68 3.19 -15.70
C VAL A 58 -9.63 4.16 -15.01
N SER A 59 -9.36 4.52 -13.76
CA SER A 59 -10.01 5.65 -13.08
C SER A 59 -9.53 7.00 -13.64
N ILE A 60 -10.25 8.07 -13.35
CA ILE A 60 -9.85 9.44 -13.72
C ILE A 60 -8.48 9.77 -13.12
N LEU A 61 -8.21 9.37 -11.88
CA LEU A 61 -6.89 9.60 -11.27
C LEU A 61 -5.81 8.73 -11.89
N GLU A 62 -6.11 7.47 -12.23
CA GLU A 62 -5.17 6.59 -12.92
C GLU A 62 -4.76 7.12 -14.30
N TYR A 63 -5.65 7.80 -15.02
CA TYR A 63 -5.27 8.50 -16.26
C TYR A 63 -4.10 9.47 -16.04
N TYR A 64 -4.17 10.26 -14.98
CA TYR A 64 -3.10 11.20 -14.63
C TYR A 64 -1.85 10.47 -14.13
N HIS A 65 -2.01 9.52 -13.20
CA HIS A 65 -0.89 8.79 -12.61
C HIS A 65 -0.08 8.03 -13.67
N TYR A 66 -0.76 7.35 -14.59
CA TYR A 66 -0.10 6.64 -15.69
C TYR A 66 0.34 7.57 -16.83
N ARG A 67 0.14 8.88 -16.68
CA ARG A 67 0.44 9.89 -17.69
C ARG A 67 -0.08 9.50 -19.07
N PHE A 68 -1.33 9.03 -19.15
CA PHE A 68 -1.90 8.56 -20.40
C PHE A 68 -1.89 9.63 -21.49
N PHE A 69 -1.91 10.92 -21.11
CA PHE A 69 -1.76 12.05 -22.02
C PHE A 69 -0.42 12.07 -22.78
N ASP A 70 0.60 11.35 -22.34
CA ASP A 70 1.88 11.19 -23.05
C ASP A 70 1.97 9.89 -23.87
N LEU A 71 1.00 8.98 -23.72
CA LEU A 71 1.04 7.63 -24.29
C LEU A 71 0.10 7.47 -25.47
N ASP A 72 0.49 6.63 -26.43
CA ASP A 72 -0.37 6.24 -27.54
C ASP A 72 -1.39 5.14 -27.18
N TYR A 73 -2.23 4.75 -28.14
CA TYR A 73 -3.27 3.73 -27.93
C TYR A 73 -2.70 2.35 -27.53
N GLN A 74 -1.61 1.92 -28.17
CA GLN A 74 -1.01 0.61 -27.93
C GLN A 74 -0.31 0.58 -26.57
N GLU A 75 0.41 1.65 -26.24
CA GLU A 75 1.07 1.81 -24.94
C GLU A 75 0.05 1.80 -23.80
N ARG A 76 -1.05 2.57 -23.93
CA ARG A 76 -2.13 2.60 -22.94
C ARG A 76 -2.76 1.24 -22.69
N ASP A 77 -2.89 0.37 -23.71
CA ASP A 77 -3.49 -0.95 -23.53
C ASP A 77 -2.62 -1.89 -22.67
N ASN A 78 -1.32 -1.61 -22.53
CA ASN A 78 -0.43 -2.39 -21.68
C ASN A 78 -0.62 -2.14 -20.17
N TRP A 79 -1.31 -1.06 -19.79
CA TRP A 79 -1.52 -0.70 -18.40
C TRP A 79 -2.75 -1.39 -17.80
N LEU A 80 -2.61 -1.84 -16.55
CA LEU A 80 -3.69 -2.44 -15.79
C LEU A 80 -4.44 -1.35 -15.01
N GLY A 81 -5.70 -1.12 -15.36
CA GLY A 81 -6.58 -0.18 -14.67
C GLY A 81 -7.40 -0.82 -13.54
N LYS A 82 -7.90 0.00 -12.62
CA LYS A 82 -8.72 -0.44 -11.47
C LYS A 82 -9.95 -1.25 -11.85
N GLY A 83 -10.57 -0.95 -13.00
CA GLY A 83 -11.71 -1.73 -13.49
C GLY A 83 -11.35 -3.17 -13.84
N GLN A 84 -10.10 -3.40 -14.27
CA GLN A 84 -9.58 -4.71 -14.66
C GLN A 84 -9.03 -5.51 -13.47
N ILE A 85 -8.51 -4.84 -12.43
CA ILE A 85 -8.02 -5.49 -11.18
C ILE A 85 -9.07 -6.45 -10.60
N ARG A 86 -10.36 -6.11 -10.69
CA ARG A 86 -11.47 -6.95 -10.19
C ARG A 86 -11.42 -8.39 -10.73
N MET A 87 -10.91 -8.61 -11.94
CA MET A 87 -10.79 -9.95 -12.53
C MET A 87 -9.74 -10.80 -11.79
N PHE A 88 -8.62 -10.18 -11.42
CA PHE A 88 -7.54 -10.81 -10.64
C PHE A 88 -8.01 -11.12 -9.22
N GLU A 89 -8.71 -10.18 -8.61
CA GLU A 89 -9.22 -10.34 -7.24
C GLU A 89 -10.31 -11.40 -7.12
N LYS A 90 -11.08 -11.68 -8.18
CA LYS A 90 -12.06 -12.77 -8.19
C LYS A 90 -11.41 -14.14 -8.02
N LYS A 91 -10.26 -14.39 -8.66
CA LYS A 91 -9.50 -15.64 -8.47
C LYS A 91 -8.99 -15.79 -7.03
N ASN A 92 -8.71 -14.67 -6.36
CA ASN A 92 -8.29 -14.65 -4.96
C ASN A 92 -9.42 -14.29 -3.99
N ALA A 93 -10.69 -14.44 -4.36
CA ALA A 93 -11.80 -13.94 -3.55
C ALA A 93 -11.81 -14.52 -2.13
N GLN A 94 -11.57 -15.83 -1.98
CA GLN A 94 -11.52 -16.50 -0.68
C GLN A 94 -10.36 -15.97 0.17
N ALA A 95 -9.15 -15.93 -0.39
CA ALA A 95 -7.98 -15.36 0.29
C ALA A 95 -8.16 -13.89 0.65
N LYS A 96 -8.82 -13.11 -0.20
CA LYS A 96 -9.11 -11.68 0.03
C LYS A 96 -10.15 -11.47 1.12
N ILE A 97 -11.15 -12.34 1.23
CA ILE A 97 -12.10 -12.32 2.35
C ILE A 97 -11.36 -12.63 3.66
N LEU A 98 -10.49 -13.65 3.64
CA LEU A 98 -9.67 -14.04 4.79
C LEU A 98 -8.71 -12.90 5.19
N SER A 99 -8.03 -12.27 4.24
CA SER A 99 -7.09 -11.17 4.52
C SER A 99 -7.78 -9.91 5.05
N LYS A 100 -9.05 -9.67 4.71
CA LYS A 100 -9.83 -8.52 5.20
C LYS A 100 -10.38 -8.69 6.61
N LYS A 101 -10.45 -9.92 7.15
CA LYS A 101 -10.92 -10.18 8.52
C LYS A 101 -9.83 -9.84 9.55
N LYS A 102 -9.63 -8.53 9.79
CA LYS A 102 -8.84 -7.88 10.87
C LYS A 102 -7.33 -8.23 10.95
N LYS A 103 -6.53 -7.30 11.51
CA LYS A 103 -5.09 -7.47 11.80
C LYS A 103 -4.77 -8.67 12.71
N LEU A 104 -5.73 -9.13 13.53
CA LEU A 104 -5.66 -10.39 14.27
C LEU A 104 -5.34 -11.59 13.35
N ALA A 105 -5.77 -11.55 12.09
CA ALA A 105 -5.48 -12.60 11.12
C ALA A 105 -3.99 -12.84 10.93
N LEU A 106 -3.11 -11.84 11.11
CA LEU A 106 -1.66 -12.09 11.00
C LEU A 106 -1.15 -12.96 12.14
N ALA A 107 -1.65 -12.73 13.36
CA ALA A 107 -1.23 -13.49 14.52
C ALA A 107 -1.78 -14.92 14.52
N GLU A 108 -3.04 -15.07 14.13
CA GLU A 108 -3.68 -16.38 13.99
C GLU A 108 -3.11 -17.19 12.82
N ARG A 109 -2.80 -16.51 11.69
CA ARG A 109 -2.33 -17.17 10.46
C ARG A 109 -0.84 -17.49 10.49
N PHE A 110 -0.04 -16.63 11.13
CA PHE A 110 1.42 -16.76 11.19
C PHE A 110 1.90 -16.70 12.65
N PRO A 111 1.51 -17.67 13.49
CA PRO A 111 1.78 -17.64 14.92
C PRO A 111 3.28 -17.71 15.25
N THR A 112 4.07 -18.35 14.38
CA THR A 112 5.51 -18.60 14.55
C THR A 112 6.41 -17.56 13.91
N LEU A 113 5.86 -16.66 13.09
CA LEU A 113 6.66 -15.71 12.31
C LEU A 113 6.84 -14.37 13.04
N PRO A 114 8.02 -13.73 12.93
CA PRO A 114 8.22 -12.36 13.39
C PRO A 114 7.23 -11.40 12.72
N ARG A 115 6.40 -10.74 13.52
CA ARG A 115 5.32 -9.89 13.04
C ARG A 115 5.06 -8.74 13.99
N HIS A 116 4.58 -7.63 13.44
CA HIS A 116 4.08 -6.52 14.23
C HIS A 116 2.70 -6.83 14.81
N ARG A 117 2.50 -6.63 16.12
CA ARG A 117 1.21 -6.87 16.78
C ARG A 117 0.46 -5.57 16.98
N VAL A 118 -0.82 -5.60 16.60
CA VAL A 118 -1.77 -4.50 16.83
C VAL A 118 -2.92 -5.05 17.63
N PHE A 119 -3.10 -4.50 18.83
CA PHE A 119 -4.16 -4.91 19.74
C PHE A 119 -5.41 -4.09 19.44
N GLN A 120 -6.54 -4.76 19.28
CA GLN A 120 -7.83 -4.07 19.23
C GLN A 120 -8.32 -3.81 20.66
N LEU A 121 -9.09 -2.73 20.84
CA LEU A 121 -9.69 -2.43 22.14
C LEU A 121 -10.52 -3.62 22.65
N SER A 122 -11.31 -4.25 21.78
CA SER A 122 -12.10 -5.43 22.14
C SER A 122 -11.25 -6.61 22.62
N GLU A 123 -10.05 -6.79 22.05
CA GLU A 123 -9.11 -7.85 22.46
C GLU A 123 -8.51 -7.53 23.83
N LEU A 124 -8.09 -6.28 24.05
CA LEU A 124 -7.54 -5.88 25.35
C LEU A 124 -8.58 -5.97 26.48
N GLN A 125 -9.85 -5.75 26.19
CA GLN A 125 -10.94 -5.92 27.15
C GLN A 125 -11.14 -7.37 27.61
N GLU A 126 -10.67 -8.36 26.83
CA GLU A 126 -10.72 -9.78 27.17
C GLU A 126 -9.51 -10.24 27.98
N LEU A 127 -8.43 -9.45 28.00
CA LEU A 127 -7.21 -9.73 28.74
C LEU A 127 -7.26 -9.14 30.16
N GLN A 128 -6.49 -9.72 31.09
CA GLN A 128 -6.33 -9.09 32.39
C GLN A 128 -5.44 -7.85 32.25
N PRO A 129 -5.81 -6.69 32.82
CA PRO A 129 -5.02 -5.46 32.72
C PRO A 129 -3.55 -5.61 33.19
N MET A 130 -3.29 -6.57 34.07
CA MET A 130 -1.94 -6.90 34.55
C MET A 130 -1.03 -7.51 33.47
N ASP A 131 -1.58 -8.07 32.39
CA ASP A 131 -0.83 -8.71 31.30
C ASP A 131 -0.39 -7.70 30.22
N PHE A 132 -0.85 -6.44 30.32
CA PHE A 132 -0.56 -5.42 29.32
C PHE A 132 0.93 -5.09 29.20
N PRO A 133 1.71 -4.97 30.30
CA PRO A 133 3.15 -4.74 30.20
C PRO A 133 3.90 -5.84 29.46
N GLU A 134 3.47 -7.10 29.59
CA GLU A 134 4.04 -8.23 28.84
C GLU A 134 3.71 -8.12 27.35
N CYS A 135 2.46 -7.82 27.03
CA CYS A 135 1.96 -7.75 25.66
C CYS A 135 2.42 -6.51 24.86
N LEU A 136 2.53 -5.35 25.53
CA LEU A 136 2.85 -4.05 24.92
C LEU A 136 4.27 -3.56 25.24
N GLY A 137 4.97 -4.26 26.13
CA GLY A 137 6.30 -3.90 26.61
C GLY A 137 6.28 -2.77 27.62
N GLN A 138 6.88 -3.01 28.78
CA GLN A 138 7.07 -1.99 29.80
C GLN A 138 7.99 -0.85 29.31
N GLY A 139 7.56 0.40 29.52
CA GLY A 139 8.32 1.61 29.14
C GLY A 139 8.37 1.92 27.63
N LYS A 140 7.81 1.07 26.77
CA LYS A 140 7.81 1.30 25.30
C LYS A 140 6.86 2.43 24.91
N LYS A 141 7.15 3.09 23.79
CA LYS A 141 6.20 4.01 23.15
C LYS A 141 5.07 3.20 22.52
N LEU A 142 3.84 3.69 22.65
CA LEU A 142 2.62 3.10 22.12
C LEU A 142 1.95 4.10 21.17
N LEU A 143 1.43 3.59 20.06
CA LEU A 143 0.68 4.33 19.07
C LEU A 143 -0.79 3.93 19.13
N PHE A 144 -1.64 4.85 19.56
CA PHE A 144 -3.08 4.68 19.66
C PHE A 144 -3.76 5.19 18.39
N LYS A 145 -4.71 4.41 17.85
CA LYS A 145 -5.39 4.69 16.59
C LYS A 145 -6.92 4.60 16.72
N PRO A 146 -7.69 5.55 16.15
CA PRO A 146 -9.16 5.49 16.09
C PRO A 146 -9.67 4.42 15.10
N GLN A 147 -10.97 4.07 15.17
CA GLN A 147 -11.57 2.93 14.43
C GLN A 147 -11.44 3.01 12.92
N LYS A 148 -11.59 4.21 12.37
CA LYS A 148 -11.69 4.51 10.94
C LYS A 148 -11.80 6.02 10.82
N THR A 149 -10.66 6.66 10.70
CA THR A 149 -10.59 7.78 9.77
C THR A 149 -9.86 7.22 8.57
N THR A 150 -10.34 7.50 7.36
CA THR A 150 -9.64 7.19 6.10
C THR A 150 -8.23 7.81 6.03
N ARG A 151 -7.86 8.54 7.08
CA ARG A 151 -6.86 9.58 7.22
C ARG A 151 -6.31 9.40 8.63
N GLU A 152 -5.03 9.18 8.88
CA GLU A 152 -4.49 8.91 10.24
C GLU A 152 -4.60 10.08 11.26
N ARG A 153 -5.52 11.02 11.04
CA ARG A 153 -5.86 12.08 11.98
C ARG A 153 -6.33 11.51 13.31
N GLY A 154 -5.75 12.04 14.38
CA GLY A 154 -6.10 11.68 15.75
C GLY A 154 -5.30 10.51 16.31
N CYS A 155 -4.29 9.97 15.62
CA CYS A 155 -3.37 9.05 16.29
C CYS A 155 -2.63 9.76 17.44
N MET A 156 -2.34 9.02 18.50
CA MET A 156 -1.64 9.57 19.67
C MET A 156 -0.50 8.66 20.12
N VAL A 157 0.62 9.26 20.49
CA VAL A 157 1.78 8.54 21.03
C VAL A 157 1.89 8.80 22.52
N ARG A 158 1.98 7.74 23.32
CA ARG A 158 2.20 7.79 24.77
C ARG A 158 3.16 6.68 25.17
N PHE A 159 3.80 6.78 26.33
CA PHE A 159 4.59 5.68 26.84
C PHE A 159 3.71 4.70 27.61
N SER A 160 4.01 3.40 27.56
CA SER A 160 3.26 2.40 28.31
C SER A 160 3.34 2.60 29.83
N LYS A 161 4.44 3.20 30.31
CA LYS A 161 4.61 3.59 31.74
C LYS A 161 3.65 4.69 32.19
N ASP A 162 3.02 5.41 31.26
CA ASP A 162 2.08 6.49 31.59
C ASP A 162 0.72 5.95 32.03
N PHE A 163 0.51 4.62 31.95
CA PHE A 163 -0.75 3.96 32.26
C PHE A 163 -0.56 2.83 33.28
N SER A 164 -1.51 2.68 34.20
CA SER A 164 -1.85 1.36 34.70
C SER A 164 -2.71 0.62 33.67
N GLY A 165 -2.82 -0.71 33.73
CA GLY A 165 -3.59 -1.47 32.75
C GLY A 165 -5.05 -1.01 32.62
N LEU A 166 -5.71 -0.68 33.75
CA LEU A 166 -7.08 -0.18 33.78
C LEU A 166 -7.19 1.23 33.18
N ASP A 167 -6.27 2.13 33.54
CA ASP A 167 -6.24 3.50 33.01
C ASP A 167 -6.04 3.52 31.48
N MET A 168 -5.36 2.51 30.92
CA MET A 168 -5.18 2.40 29.47
C MET A 168 -6.49 2.10 28.75
N LEU A 169 -7.31 1.17 29.27
CA LEU A 169 -8.61 0.87 28.68
C LEU A 169 -9.51 2.10 28.72
N ASP A 170 -9.59 2.77 29.88
CA ASP A 170 -10.37 3.98 30.04
C ASP A 170 -9.89 5.10 29.11
N TYR A 171 -8.57 5.28 29.00
CA TYR A 171 -7.98 6.24 28.07
C TYR A 171 -8.39 5.96 26.62
N MET A 172 -8.34 4.70 26.18
CA MET A 172 -8.76 4.30 24.84
C MET A 172 -10.26 4.53 24.62
N HIS A 173 -11.10 4.17 25.60
CA HIS A 173 -12.55 4.36 25.55
C HIS A 173 -12.93 5.84 25.47
N LEU A 174 -12.44 6.65 26.39
CA LEU A 174 -12.76 8.08 26.51
C LEU A 174 -12.23 8.88 25.32
N SER A 175 -11.05 8.50 24.79
CA SER A 175 -10.42 9.19 23.64
C SER A 175 -10.89 8.65 22.28
N GLY A 176 -11.75 7.62 22.26
CA GLY A 176 -12.27 7.03 21.02
C GLY A 176 -11.26 6.18 20.23
N PHE A 177 -10.16 5.74 20.85
CA PHE A 177 -9.21 4.82 20.23
C PHE A 177 -9.77 3.41 20.18
N LYS A 178 -9.54 2.71 19.08
CA LYS A 178 -9.98 1.31 18.90
C LYS A 178 -8.84 0.33 18.75
N SER A 179 -7.62 0.81 18.60
CA SER A 179 -6.45 -0.06 18.59
C SER A 179 -5.23 0.65 19.13
N VAL A 180 -4.30 -0.14 19.63
CA VAL A 180 -2.98 0.29 20.09
C VAL A 180 -1.94 -0.67 19.53
N GLU A 181 -0.77 -0.14 19.18
CA GLU A 181 0.37 -0.91 18.73
C GLU A 181 1.66 -0.34 19.33
N VAL A 182 2.67 -1.19 19.49
CA VAL A 182 3.99 -0.75 19.95
C VAL A 182 4.63 0.11 18.87
N TRP A 183 5.23 1.24 19.24
CA TRP A 183 5.98 2.06 18.31
C TRP A 183 7.18 1.27 17.77
N LEU A 184 7.30 1.22 16.45
CA LEU A 184 8.42 0.55 15.80
C LEU A 184 9.58 1.53 15.56
N GLU A 185 10.75 1.18 16.10
CA GLU A 185 11.99 1.88 15.78
C GLU A 185 12.66 1.25 14.57
N GLN A 186 12.82 2.03 13.50
CA GLN A 186 13.49 1.58 12.28
C GLN A 186 15.00 1.85 12.32
N PRO A 187 15.81 1.08 11.57
CA PRO A 187 17.24 1.35 11.41
C PRO A 187 17.53 2.80 11.01
N GLU A 188 18.64 3.34 11.53
CA GLU A 188 19.06 4.73 11.29
C GLU A 188 19.16 5.07 9.80
N ALA A 189 19.59 4.12 8.97
CA ALA A 189 19.68 4.30 7.52
C ALA A 189 18.33 4.66 6.87
N LEU A 190 17.22 4.05 7.33
CA LEU A 190 15.88 4.39 6.83
C LEU A 190 15.40 5.74 7.41
N VAL A 191 15.61 5.95 8.70
CA VAL A 191 15.22 7.20 9.39
C VAL A 191 15.92 8.42 8.80
N LYS A 192 17.17 8.27 8.33
CA LYS A 192 17.91 9.31 7.59
C LYS A 192 17.23 9.71 6.28
N VAL A 193 16.58 8.75 5.60
CA VAL A 193 15.82 9.05 4.38
C VAL A 193 14.54 9.81 4.73
N SER A 194 13.76 9.31 5.68
CA SER A 194 12.60 10.05 6.20
C SER A 194 12.22 9.61 7.61
N ALA A 195 12.23 10.55 8.55
CA ALA A 195 11.72 10.32 9.91
C ALA A 195 10.20 10.59 10.02
N PHE A 196 9.53 10.88 8.91
CA PHE A 196 8.16 11.38 8.88
C PHE A 196 7.09 10.31 9.14
N GLY A 197 7.45 9.04 8.98
CA GLY A 197 6.56 7.91 9.21
C GLY A 197 7.28 6.57 9.10
N LEU A 198 6.51 5.50 8.92
CA LEU A 198 7.04 4.14 8.85
C LEU A 198 7.35 3.74 7.39
N HIS A 199 8.62 3.55 7.08
CA HIS A 199 9.06 2.92 5.83
C HIS A 199 8.59 1.48 5.77
N ARG A 200 8.10 1.06 4.60
CA ARG A 200 7.65 -0.31 4.37
C ARG A 200 8.15 -0.84 3.05
N VAL A 201 8.51 -2.11 2.99
CA VAL A 201 8.73 -2.79 1.72
C VAL A 201 7.54 -3.69 1.44
N GLN A 202 6.97 -3.54 0.25
CA GLN A 202 6.00 -4.46 -0.30
C GLN A 202 6.71 -5.52 -1.14
N VAL A 203 6.40 -6.79 -0.90
CA VAL A 203 6.84 -7.93 -1.71
C VAL A 203 5.61 -8.61 -2.29
N LEU A 204 5.55 -8.74 -3.60
CA LEU A 204 4.49 -9.45 -4.29
C LEU A 204 4.96 -10.87 -4.61
N THR A 205 4.24 -11.87 -4.11
CA THR A 205 4.49 -13.27 -4.44
C THR A 205 3.34 -13.87 -5.24
N ARG A 206 3.68 -14.82 -6.11
CA ARG A 206 2.72 -15.65 -6.85
C ARG A 206 2.98 -17.11 -6.52
N PHE A 207 1.91 -17.90 -6.40
CA PHE A 207 1.99 -19.35 -6.40
C PHE A 207 1.57 -19.88 -7.77
N ASP A 208 2.45 -20.65 -8.41
CA ASP A 208 2.18 -21.38 -9.64
C ASP A 208 2.19 -22.89 -9.35
N ALA A 209 1.24 -23.64 -9.91
CA ALA A 209 1.13 -25.08 -9.64
C ALA A 209 2.32 -25.89 -10.17
N ASN A 210 3.00 -25.40 -11.21
CA ASN A 210 4.13 -26.07 -11.85
C ASN A 210 5.48 -25.53 -11.33
N GLU A 211 5.57 -24.22 -11.11
CA GLU A 211 6.83 -23.55 -10.72
C GLU A 211 6.96 -23.32 -9.21
N GLY A 212 5.87 -23.48 -8.45
CA GLY A 212 5.83 -23.21 -7.02
C GLY A 212 5.77 -21.72 -6.69
N LEU A 213 6.32 -21.36 -5.53
CA LEU A 213 6.32 -19.99 -5.02
C LEU A 213 7.38 -19.13 -5.72
N GLY A 214 6.94 -18.05 -6.38
CA GLY A 214 7.79 -17.05 -6.99
C GLY A 214 7.62 -15.66 -6.38
N ILE A 215 8.71 -14.90 -6.29
CA ILE A 215 8.68 -13.45 -6.00
C ILE A 215 8.59 -12.70 -7.32
N VAL A 216 7.58 -11.85 -7.44
CA VAL A 216 7.30 -11.12 -8.67
C VAL A 216 8.03 -9.79 -8.71
N ALA A 217 7.93 -9.03 -7.62
CA ALA A 217 8.40 -7.64 -7.55
C ALA A 217 8.47 -7.18 -6.08
N CYS A 218 9.33 -6.20 -5.83
CA CYS A 218 9.45 -5.51 -4.55
C CYS A 218 9.32 -3.99 -4.74
N ARG A 219 8.68 -3.30 -3.79
CA ARG A 219 8.47 -1.85 -3.80
C ARG A 219 8.77 -1.26 -2.43
N TRP A 220 9.49 -0.15 -2.40
CA TRP A 220 9.67 0.61 -1.17
C TRP A 220 8.63 1.71 -1.09
N LEU A 221 7.86 1.73 -0.01
CA LEU A 221 6.98 2.83 0.36
C LEU A 221 7.73 3.74 1.35
N ILE A 222 8.02 4.96 0.90
CA ILE A 222 8.85 5.94 1.59
C ILE A 222 7.94 7.07 2.10
N PRO A 223 7.89 7.33 3.42
CA PRO A 223 7.03 8.38 3.96
C PRO A 223 7.42 9.76 3.39
N LEU A 224 6.49 10.43 2.71
CA LEU A 224 6.73 11.74 2.11
C LEU A 224 6.43 12.90 3.08
N ASN A 225 5.42 12.76 3.93
CA ASN A 225 4.94 13.84 4.82
C ASN A 225 4.86 13.37 6.27
N GLN A 226 5.00 14.30 7.23
CA GLN A 226 4.89 13.98 8.66
C GLN A 226 3.50 13.47 9.02
N TRP A 227 3.45 12.60 10.04
CA TRP A 227 2.19 12.14 10.61
C TRP A 227 1.29 13.30 11.04
N GLY A 228 0.10 13.34 10.44
CA GLY A 228 -0.94 14.33 10.72
C GLY A 228 -0.94 15.56 9.81
N GLU A 229 0.10 15.78 8.99
CA GLU A 229 0.17 16.92 8.06
C GLU A 229 -0.52 16.64 6.71
N SER A 230 -0.44 15.40 6.20
CA SER A 230 -1.18 15.00 5.00
C SER A 230 -2.46 14.24 5.34
N ARG A 231 -3.47 14.40 4.47
CA ARG A 231 -4.81 13.80 4.64
C ARG A 231 -4.77 12.29 4.47
N ASP A 232 -3.76 11.76 3.80
CA ASP A 232 -3.40 10.35 3.75
C ASP A 232 -1.87 10.31 3.94
N LEU A 233 -1.29 9.26 4.51
CA LEU A 233 0.17 9.14 4.46
C LEU A 233 0.57 9.03 2.98
N ASP A 234 1.03 10.13 2.40
CA ASP A 234 1.59 10.13 1.05
C ASP A 234 2.93 9.41 1.11
N PHE A 235 3.09 8.42 0.24
CA PHE A 235 4.35 7.72 0.09
C PHE A 235 4.92 8.02 -1.29
N LEU A 236 6.25 8.15 -1.36
CA LEU A 236 6.94 7.85 -2.60
C LEU A 236 7.06 6.33 -2.72
N VAL A 237 7.04 5.83 -3.96
CA VAL A 237 7.17 4.41 -4.24
C VAL A 237 8.39 4.18 -5.12
N ALA A 238 9.38 3.42 -4.64
CA ALA A 238 10.59 3.09 -5.41
C ALA A 238 10.63 1.61 -5.84
N PRO A 239 11.18 1.29 -7.02
CA PRO A 239 11.39 -0.10 -7.43
C PRO A 239 12.57 -0.69 -6.65
N VAL A 240 12.42 -1.91 -6.13
CA VAL A 240 13.47 -2.65 -5.43
C VAL A 240 13.71 -3.97 -6.13
N THR A 241 14.97 -4.33 -6.37
CA THR A 241 15.32 -5.63 -6.96
C THR A 241 15.25 -6.73 -5.90
N ALA A 242 14.58 -7.82 -6.23
CA ALA A 242 14.32 -8.92 -5.28
C ALA A 242 15.58 -9.71 -4.89
N ASP A 243 16.62 -9.69 -5.71
CA ASP A 243 17.88 -10.42 -5.51
C ASP A 243 18.77 -9.81 -4.43
N SER A 244 18.82 -8.49 -4.36
CA SER A 244 19.80 -7.70 -3.63
C SER A 244 19.19 -6.77 -2.61
N GLY A 245 17.89 -6.44 -2.76
CA GLY A 245 17.28 -5.40 -1.94
C GLY A 245 17.78 -4.01 -2.29
N LYS A 246 18.31 -3.82 -3.49
CA LYS A 246 18.75 -2.52 -3.98
C LYS A 246 17.62 -1.78 -4.68
N VAL A 247 17.47 -0.49 -4.39
CA VAL A 247 16.56 0.40 -5.12
C VAL A 247 17.13 0.61 -6.53
N SER A 248 16.38 0.18 -7.54
CA SER A 248 16.86 0.05 -8.92
C SER A 248 16.52 1.24 -9.82
N GLY A 249 15.95 2.30 -9.25
CA GLY A 249 15.50 3.49 -9.97
C GLY A 249 14.89 4.52 -9.04
N PRO A 250 14.50 5.70 -9.56
CA PRO A 250 13.93 6.76 -8.74
C PRO A 250 12.55 6.36 -8.18
N ALA A 251 12.18 6.98 -7.07
CA ALA A 251 10.83 6.84 -6.55
C ALA A 251 9.83 7.72 -7.30
N VAL A 252 8.56 7.35 -7.27
CA VAL A 252 7.46 8.11 -7.87
C VAL A 252 6.45 8.52 -6.82
N SER A 253 5.85 9.70 -6.99
CA SER A 253 4.77 10.17 -6.14
C SER A 253 3.41 9.90 -6.78
N MET A 254 2.38 9.72 -5.95
CA MET A 254 0.99 9.80 -6.40
C MET A 254 0.60 11.24 -6.79
N ASP A 255 1.38 12.23 -6.34
CA ASP A 255 1.30 13.59 -6.85
C ASP A 255 2.08 13.72 -8.15
N ILE A 256 1.37 13.71 -9.29
CA ILE A 256 2.00 13.76 -10.62
C ILE A 256 2.76 15.07 -10.88
N THR A 257 2.58 16.09 -10.04
CA THR A 257 3.27 17.38 -10.17
C THR A 257 4.70 17.35 -9.62
N LEU A 258 5.05 16.32 -8.84
CA LEU A 258 6.36 16.20 -8.19
C LEU A 258 7.43 15.57 -9.09
N GLY A 259 7.02 14.80 -10.09
CA GLY A 259 7.94 14.04 -10.96
C GLY A 259 8.62 12.88 -10.24
N ASP A 260 9.63 12.30 -10.90
CA ASP A 260 10.44 11.23 -10.31
C ASP A 260 11.45 11.79 -9.31
N CYS A 261 11.69 11.02 -8.25
CA CYS A 261 12.45 11.42 -7.08
C CYS A 261 13.61 10.43 -6.84
N ALA A 262 14.80 10.72 -7.38
CA ALA A 262 16.02 9.98 -7.04
C ALA A 262 16.49 10.25 -5.60
N TRP A 263 16.08 11.40 -5.04
CA TRP A 263 16.27 11.83 -3.66
C TRP A 263 14.93 12.20 -3.02
N HIS A 264 14.86 12.11 -1.70
CA HIS A 264 13.65 12.47 -0.96
C HIS A 264 13.45 14.01 -0.99
N PRO A 265 12.29 14.51 -1.47
CA PRO A 265 12.07 15.93 -1.75
C PRO A 265 12.29 16.88 -0.57
N TRP A 266 12.09 16.40 0.65
CA TRP A 266 12.17 17.24 1.86
C TRP A 266 13.45 17.08 2.66
N THR A 267 14.07 15.90 2.61
CA THR A 267 15.28 15.60 3.40
C THR A 267 16.54 15.64 2.55
N GLY A 268 16.41 15.57 1.21
CA GLY A 268 17.53 15.53 0.27
C GLY A 268 18.31 14.20 0.28
N ALA A 269 17.86 13.21 1.06
CA ALA A 269 18.53 11.92 1.17
C ALA A 269 18.34 11.07 -0.09
N ASP A 270 19.37 10.32 -0.47
CA ASP A 270 19.33 9.43 -1.63
C ASP A 270 18.29 8.31 -1.43
N ILE A 271 17.50 8.08 -2.47
CA ILE A 271 16.57 6.96 -2.57
C ILE A 271 17.10 5.95 -3.58
N GLU A 272 17.45 6.41 -4.77
CA GLU A 272 17.98 5.55 -5.82
C GLU A 272 19.33 4.95 -5.41
N GLY A 273 19.49 3.64 -5.59
CA GLY A 273 20.68 2.93 -5.15
C GLY A 273 20.73 2.58 -3.66
N PHE A 274 19.74 2.99 -2.84
CA PHE A 274 19.64 2.56 -1.44
C PHE A 274 19.59 1.03 -1.34
N GLU A 275 20.35 0.45 -0.42
CA GLU A 275 20.42 -0.99 -0.17
C GLU A 275 19.82 -1.30 1.20
N PHE A 276 18.81 -2.18 1.22
CA PHE A 276 18.13 -2.55 2.47
C PHE A 276 19.00 -3.45 3.34
N PRO A 277 19.07 -3.19 4.66
CA PRO A 277 19.69 -4.11 5.59
C PRO A 277 18.87 -5.41 5.69
N ASP A 278 19.56 -6.53 5.98
CA ASP A 278 18.94 -7.84 6.23
C ASP A 278 17.97 -8.32 5.13
N TRP A 279 18.27 -8.00 3.87
CA TRP A 279 17.38 -8.33 2.75
C TRP A 279 17.13 -9.83 2.60
N GLU A 280 18.14 -10.66 2.85
CA GLU A 280 17.97 -12.12 2.83
C GLU A 280 16.94 -12.58 3.88
N ALA A 281 16.94 -11.98 5.07
CA ALA A 281 15.96 -12.27 6.11
C ALA A 281 14.55 -11.82 5.71
N VAL A 282 14.42 -10.69 5.01
CA VAL A 282 13.15 -10.21 4.41
C VAL A 282 12.59 -11.25 3.44
N ILE A 283 13.40 -11.70 2.48
CA ILE A 283 12.98 -12.68 1.49
C ILE A 283 12.65 -14.03 2.15
N GLY A 284 13.47 -14.47 3.12
CA GLY A 284 13.22 -15.68 3.89
C GLY A 284 11.90 -15.63 4.67
N LEU A 285 11.61 -14.50 5.32
CA LEU A 285 10.35 -14.29 6.05
C LEU A 285 9.14 -14.37 5.11
N VAL A 286 9.20 -13.72 3.95
CA VAL A 286 8.13 -13.77 2.94
C VAL A 286 7.92 -15.18 2.43
N LYS A 287 8.98 -15.92 2.13
CA LYS A 287 8.87 -17.30 1.64
C LYS A 287 8.20 -18.22 2.68
N ARG A 288 8.54 -18.09 3.95
CA ARG A 288 7.87 -18.83 5.04
C ARG A 288 6.40 -18.44 5.17
N ALA A 289 6.09 -17.14 5.20
CA ALA A 289 4.72 -16.64 5.30
C ALA A 289 3.85 -17.09 4.11
N ALA A 290 4.42 -17.09 2.90
CA ALA A 290 3.74 -17.57 1.70
C ALA A 290 3.53 -19.08 1.70
N ALA A 291 4.49 -19.87 2.21
CA ALA A 291 4.33 -21.32 2.34
C ALA A 291 3.25 -21.72 3.36
N GLU A 292 3.11 -20.95 4.46
CA GLU A 292 2.03 -21.12 5.45
C GLU A 292 0.67 -20.60 4.94
N SER A 293 0.66 -19.93 3.79
CA SER A 293 -0.53 -19.28 3.25
C SER A 293 -1.22 -20.14 2.20
N GLU A 294 -2.14 -20.98 2.66
CA GLU A 294 -3.00 -21.73 1.74
C GLU A 294 -3.97 -20.83 0.96
N ASN A 295 -4.37 -21.32 -0.22
CA ASN A 295 -5.55 -20.88 -0.98
C ASN A 295 -5.53 -19.46 -1.59
N ALA A 296 -4.36 -18.95 -2.01
CA ALA A 296 -4.28 -17.75 -2.86
C ALA A 296 -3.28 -17.90 -4.01
N SER A 297 -3.63 -17.35 -5.17
CA SER A 297 -2.75 -17.29 -6.35
C SER A 297 -1.63 -16.26 -6.17
N PHE A 298 -1.86 -15.22 -5.34
CA PHE A 298 -0.88 -14.18 -5.06
C PHE A 298 -1.12 -13.52 -3.71
N TRP A 299 -0.05 -12.95 -3.15
CA TRP A 299 -0.04 -12.18 -1.91
C TRP A 299 0.85 -10.96 -2.02
N THR A 300 0.39 -9.84 -1.49
CA THR A 300 1.18 -8.65 -1.23
C THR A 300 1.53 -8.62 0.26
N TRP A 301 2.82 -8.72 0.56
CA TRP A 301 3.38 -8.69 1.91
C TRP A 301 3.96 -7.32 2.20
N GLU A 302 3.53 -6.66 3.27
CA GLU A 302 4.17 -5.43 3.78
C GLU A 302 5.08 -5.78 4.94
N LEU A 303 6.34 -5.37 4.82
CA LEU A 303 7.40 -5.63 5.77
C LEU A 303 7.92 -4.32 6.33
N VAL A 304 8.32 -4.36 7.60
CA VAL A 304 8.96 -3.25 8.30
C VAL A 304 10.28 -3.73 8.87
N PHE A 305 11.26 -2.84 8.88
CA PHE A 305 12.60 -3.11 9.39
C PHE A 305 12.71 -2.59 10.81
N THR A 306 13.30 -3.38 11.69
CA THR A 306 13.61 -2.99 13.06
C THR A 306 15.07 -3.31 13.36
N LYS A 307 15.59 -2.84 14.50
CA LYS A 307 16.94 -3.21 14.96
C LYS A 307 17.10 -4.71 15.24
N GLU A 308 16.01 -5.42 15.49
CA GLU A 308 15.99 -6.87 15.78
C GLU A 308 15.77 -7.71 14.52
N GLY A 309 15.59 -7.08 13.36
CA GLY A 309 15.32 -7.72 12.07
C GLY A 309 13.96 -7.33 11.47
N PRO A 310 13.61 -7.92 10.31
CA PRO A 310 12.37 -7.61 9.62
C PRO A 310 11.16 -8.25 10.29
N LEU A 311 10.04 -7.51 10.33
CA LEU A 311 8.75 -7.98 10.82
C LEU A 311 7.71 -7.94 9.71
N LEU A 312 6.83 -8.92 9.68
CA LEU A 312 5.62 -8.87 8.86
C LEU A 312 4.65 -7.84 9.46
N TYR A 313 4.36 -6.78 8.70
CA TYR A 313 3.45 -5.70 9.12
C TYR A 313 2.04 -5.90 8.58
N ARG A 314 1.93 -6.41 7.34
CA ARG A 314 0.63 -6.72 6.71
C ARG A 314 0.75 -7.81 5.65
N ALA A 315 -0.33 -8.54 5.43
CA ALA A 315 -0.48 -9.45 4.30
C ALA A 315 -1.86 -9.24 3.67
N GLU A 316 -1.90 -8.97 2.37
CA GLU A 316 -3.13 -8.74 1.62
C GLU A 316 -3.15 -9.57 0.33
N ALA A 317 -4.26 -10.28 0.08
CA ALA A 317 -4.49 -11.01 -1.18
C ALA A 317 -5.09 -10.07 -2.25
N SER A 318 -4.53 -8.88 -2.40
CA SER A 318 -4.90 -7.87 -3.39
C SER A 318 -3.67 -7.25 -4.03
N ILE A 319 -3.88 -6.66 -5.22
CA ILE A 319 -2.86 -5.97 -6.01
C ILE A 319 -3.26 -4.51 -6.10
N ASP A 320 -2.34 -3.63 -5.72
CA ASP A 320 -2.42 -2.20 -6.03
C ASP A 320 -1.67 -1.93 -7.34
N ALA A 321 -2.38 -1.85 -8.46
CA ALA A 321 -1.77 -1.73 -9.78
C ALA A 321 -0.91 -0.47 -9.94
N LEU A 322 -1.19 0.60 -9.19
CA LEU A 322 -0.40 1.83 -9.22
C LEU A 322 0.99 1.59 -8.65
N VAL A 323 1.06 1.01 -7.44
CA VAL A 323 2.33 0.70 -6.74
C VAL A 323 3.22 -0.22 -7.58
N TRP A 324 2.64 -1.16 -8.33
CA TRP A 324 3.43 -2.10 -9.13
C TRP A 324 3.87 -1.56 -10.48
N GLN A 325 3.11 -0.65 -11.11
CA GLN A 325 3.39 -0.18 -12.47
C GLN A 325 4.13 1.16 -12.52
N LEU A 326 3.78 2.11 -11.65
CA LEU A 326 4.34 3.47 -11.71
C LEU A 326 5.86 3.52 -11.51
N PRO A 327 6.46 2.86 -10.50
CA PRO A 327 7.88 3.03 -10.21
C PRO A 327 8.80 2.43 -11.27
N VAL A 328 8.27 1.54 -12.11
CA VAL A 328 8.99 0.94 -13.26
C VAL A 328 8.57 1.57 -14.59
N LYS A 329 7.66 2.56 -14.56
CA LYS A 329 7.14 3.28 -15.73
C LYS A 329 6.66 2.37 -16.85
N GLN A 330 6.03 1.26 -16.48
CA GLN A 330 5.63 0.24 -17.43
C GLN A 330 4.27 -0.33 -17.07
N GLY A 331 3.39 -0.42 -18.09
CA GLY A 331 2.17 -1.19 -17.99
C GLY A 331 2.47 -2.69 -17.87
N LEU A 332 2.00 -3.32 -16.79
CA LEU A 332 2.28 -4.71 -16.45
C LEU A 332 1.08 -5.64 -16.70
N LYS A 333 0.06 -5.20 -17.44
CA LYS A 333 -1.18 -5.95 -17.65
C LYS A 333 -0.95 -7.36 -18.18
N ALA A 334 -0.11 -7.53 -19.20
CA ALA A 334 0.22 -8.84 -19.77
C ALA A 334 0.85 -9.78 -18.72
N LYS A 335 1.82 -9.26 -17.95
CA LYS A 335 2.47 -10.01 -16.86
C LYS A 335 1.45 -10.45 -15.80
N PHE A 336 0.54 -9.57 -15.38
CA PHE A 336 -0.51 -9.95 -14.45
C PHE A 336 -1.45 -10.99 -15.05
N GLN A 337 -1.85 -10.85 -16.31
CA GLN A 337 -2.78 -11.78 -16.99
C GLN A 337 -2.26 -13.22 -17.05
N GLU A 338 -0.94 -13.42 -17.13
CA GLU A 338 -0.34 -14.75 -17.03
C GLU A 338 -0.66 -15.45 -15.71
N TRP A 339 -0.95 -14.71 -14.64
CA TRP A 339 -1.25 -15.28 -13.32
C TRP A 339 -2.72 -15.69 -13.17
N VAL A 340 -3.55 -15.29 -14.13
CA VAL A 340 -4.99 -15.56 -14.19
C VAL A 340 -5.32 -16.52 -15.34
N LYS A 341 -4.32 -17.04 -16.05
CA LYS A 341 -4.49 -18.31 -16.76
C LYS A 341 -4.51 -19.41 -15.71
#